data_AF-C0W5N3-F1
#
_entry.id   AF-C0W5N3-F1
#
_cell.length_a   1.000
_cell.length_b   1.000
_cell.length_c   1.000
_cell.angle_alpha   90.00
_cell.angle_beta   90.00
_cell.angle_gamma   90.00
#
_symmetry.space_group_name_H-M   'P 1'
#
loop_
_entity.id
_entity.type
_entity.pdbx_description
1 polymer ?
#
loop_
_entity_poly.entity_id
_entity_poly.type
_entity_poly.pdbx_seq_one_letter_code
_entity_poly.pdbx_strand_id
1 'polypeptide(L)'
;LLYPDLRQWFETTGKGSAQAAGPAAQAADAAMEVAPTSTITPAALDTAPAGLTPVPVAVSGPGAPGAAGAPVPSSAASASQAWSGQPVAGASGPGEPPQPGTSTRLSRQRAWLAAAVVILLLVLVGGGTAWYMSSRDRGAEVATGSSGQDSGVQDESGQDFSGDASQCSQDPDLTVTGVEDTASGLRVSLEVSAACESGDVLSGAQNLLTLYAPSSPSGSGGADSVVALGHVDFSAAPVGVAPQGTPVAVTFASSQYFRPAAELSPSSMKAVLSLDRSGAQSTALASQETSFTASATADDAAQADSAAAAALTWQETKDYDTIVSRVNGMWVPQISSKRPGLVLNGETWDNRMVWEHYLRTRAVYPDALLLNSDSWSVFDAGGHWWVIIVAEPYSTPEGANGWCDAQGISKDDCFAKQISVGGSSKGTTKLR
;
A
#
# COMPACT_ATOMS: atom_id res chain seq x y z
N LEU A 1 12.18 -5.02 -10.65
CA LEU A 1 13.13 -6.01 -10.12
C LEU A 1 13.16 -5.81 -8.61
N LEU A 2 12.59 -6.78 -7.89
CA LEU A 2 12.20 -6.72 -6.49
C LEU A 2 12.27 -8.17 -6.00
N TYR A 3 13.03 -8.55 -4.96
CA TYR A 3 14.00 -7.84 -4.11
C TYR A 3 15.29 -8.72 -4.03
N PRO A 4 16.06 -8.71 -2.92
CA PRO A 4 16.97 -9.82 -2.58
C PRO A 4 16.86 -10.30 -1.11
N ASP A 5 15.73 -10.08 -0.43
CA ASP A 5 15.66 -10.09 1.04
C ASP A 5 15.59 -11.46 1.73
N LEU A 6 14.93 -12.46 1.16
CA LEU A 6 14.84 -13.77 1.84
C LEU A 6 16.22 -14.44 1.94
N ARG A 7 17.20 -14.02 1.13
CA ARG A 7 18.60 -14.42 1.28
C ARG A 7 19.22 -14.00 2.61
N GLN A 8 18.93 -12.81 3.12
CA GLN A 8 19.45 -12.34 4.42
C GLN A 8 18.71 -13.01 5.58
N TRP A 9 17.45 -13.36 5.38
CA TRP A 9 16.70 -14.27 6.26
C TRP A 9 17.34 -15.67 6.28
N PHE A 10 17.77 -16.23 5.13
CA PHE A 10 18.51 -17.50 5.08
C PHE A 10 19.89 -17.43 5.73
N GLU A 11 20.63 -16.34 5.58
CA GLU A 11 21.97 -16.20 6.20
C GLU A 11 21.93 -16.09 7.72
N THR A 12 20.80 -15.62 8.29
CA THR A 12 20.56 -15.53 9.74
C THR A 12 19.94 -16.81 10.31
N THR A 13 19.04 -17.49 9.59
CA THR A 13 18.39 -18.74 10.03
C THR A 13 19.21 -19.99 9.75
N GLY A 14 19.87 -20.09 8.59
CA GLY A 14 20.58 -21.28 8.12
C GLY A 14 21.87 -21.63 8.86
N LYS A 15 22.29 -20.81 9.83
CA LYS A 15 23.45 -21.08 10.71
C LYS A 15 23.05 -21.51 12.13
N GLY A 16 21.75 -21.51 12.46
CA GLY A 16 21.22 -21.72 13.81
C GLY A 16 21.11 -23.17 14.28
N SER A 17 22.07 -24.06 13.99
CA SER A 17 21.99 -25.46 14.44
C SER A 17 23.32 -26.11 14.85
N ALA A 18 24.18 -25.39 15.58
CA ALA A 18 25.19 -25.96 16.49
C ALA A 18 25.94 -24.90 17.32
N GLN A 19 25.39 -24.49 18.48
CA GLN A 19 26.12 -24.26 19.74
C GLN A 19 25.11 -24.02 20.87
N ALA A 20 25.37 -24.49 22.09
CA ALA A 20 24.44 -24.39 23.22
C ALA A 20 24.38 -22.97 23.83
N ALA A 21 23.20 -22.56 24.30
CA ALA A 21 23.01 -21.32 25.04
C ALA A 21 23.44 -21.47 26.52
N GLY A 22 24.16 -20.47 27.03
CA GLY A 22 24.38 -20.21 28.46
C GLY A 22 23.91 -18.78 28.78
N PRO A 23 23.48 -18.49 30.03
CA PRO A 23 22.62 -17.34 30.31
C PRO A 23 23.35 -15.99 30.39
N ALA A 24 22.56 -14.92 30.22
CA ALA A 24 23.00 -13.53 30.21
C ALA A 24 23.50 -13.02 31.59
N ALA A 25 24.39 -12.02 31.54
CA ALA A 25 24.78 -11.17 32.67
C ALA A 25 24.94 -9.71 32.20
N GLN A 26 24.87 -8.77 33.14
CA GLN A 26 24.53 -7.36 32.90
C GLN A 26 25.74 -6.42 32.71
N ALA A 27 25.46 -5.29 32.03
CA ALA A 27 25.99 -3.92 32.17
C ALA A 27 27.38 -3.63 32.79
N ALA A 28 28.17 -2.78 32.11
CA ALA A 28 28.83 -1.60 32.72
C ALA A 28 29.43 -0.64 31.68
N ASP A 29 29.44 0.66 32.01
CA ASP A 29 30.22 1.73 31.37
C ASP A 29 31.73 1.54 31.53
N ALA A 30 32.51 1.99 30.52
CA ALA A 30 33.87 2.54 30.71
C ALA A 30 34.31 3.34 29.47
N ALA A 31 34.87 4.53 29.70
CA ALA A 31 35.39 5.44 28.66
C ALA A 31 36.92 5.33 28.46
N MET A 32 37.48 6.22 27.61
CA MET A 32 38.91 6.40 27.26
C MET A 32 39.44 5.37 26.23
N GLU A 33 40.16 5.71 25.15
CA GLU A 33 41.17 6.78 24.95
C GLU A 33 41.23 7.34 23.51
N VAL A 34 42.08 8.34 23.28
CA VAL A 34 42.21 9.12 22.03
C VAL A 34 43.57 8.87 21.34
N ALA A 35 43.58 8.68 20.01
CA ALA A 35 44.75 8.95 19.16
C ALA A 35 44.33 9.25 17.70
N PRO A 36 45.08 10.06 16.93
CA PRO A 36 44.52 10.84 15.82
C PRO A 36 44.70 10.20 14.43
N THR A 37 43.92 10.69 13.46
CA THR A 37 44.22 10.54 12.02
C THR A 37 44.15 11.92 11.34
N SER A 38 45.11 12.17 10.45
CA SER A 38 45.46 13.49 9.94
C SER A 38 44.41 14.14 9.04
N THR A 39 44.28 15.46 9.16
CA THR A 39 43.64 16.34 8.20
C THR A 39 44.46 16.47 6.91
N ILE A 40 43.85 16.20 5.74
CA ILE A 40 44.26 16.78 4.45
C ILE A 40 43.00 17.20 3.69
N THR A 41 43.00 18.43 3.20
CA THR A 41 42.00 19.02 2.29
C THR A 41 42.74 19.73 1.15
N PRO A 42 42.08 20.14 0.07
CA PRO A 42 41.86 19.35 -1.13
C PRO A 42 42.76 19.79 -2.31
N ALA A 43 42.78 19.00 -3.39
CA ALA A 43 43.24 19.46 -4.69
C ALA A 43 42.36 18.87 -5.81
N ALA A 44 41.66 19.75 -6.53
CA ALA A 44 41.01 19.41 -7.78
C ALA A 44 42.00 19.50 -8.94
N LEU A 45 41.83 18.66 -9.97
CA LEU A 45 42.43 18.87 -11.29
C LEU A 45 41.64 18.07 -12.33
N ASP A 46 41.21 18.75 -13.40
CA ASP A 46 40.54 18.18 -14.57
C ASP A 46 41.39 17.10 -15.26
N THR A 47 40.77 16.00 -15.68
CA THR A 47 40.86 15.59 -17.11
C THR A 47 39.80 14.57 -17.52
N ALA A 48 39.13 14.87 -18.63
CA ALA A 48 38.47 13.93 -19.54
C ALA A 48 38.74 14.45 -20.98
N PRO A 49 38.39 13.76 -22.09
CA PRO A 49 37.78 12.43 -22.22
C PRO A 49 38.44 11.50 -23.28
N ALA A 50 38.19 10.19 -23.16
CA ALA A 50 38.09 9.20 -24.24
C ALA A 50 37.61 7.87 -23.61
N GLY A 51 36.78 7.00 -24.20
CA GLY A 51 36.24 6.97 -25.55
C GLY A 51 36.24 5.51 -26.03
N LEU A 52 35.14 4.77 -25.83
CA LEU A 52 35.01 3.37 -26.24
C LEU A 52 33.65 3.09 -26.90
N THR A 53 33.71 2.33 -28.00
CA THR A 53 32.61 1.98 -28.90
C THR A 53 31.90 0.68 -28.47
N PRO A 54 30.62 0.48 -28.85
CA PRO A 54 29.91 -0.77 -28.58
C PRO A 54 30.30 -1.88 -29.57
N VAL A 55 30.33 -3.12 -29.08
CA VAL A 55 30.49 -4.34 -29.89
C VAL A 55 29.13 -5.01 -30.08
N PRO A 56 28.70 -5.34 -31.31
CA PRO A 56 27.46 -6.07 -31.55
C PRO A 56 27.66 -7.59 -31.41
N VAL A 57 26.70 -8.26 -30.77
CA VAL A 57 26.64 -9.74 -30.72
C VAL A 57 25.78 -10.23 -31.90
N ALA A 58 26.33 -11.14 -32.70
CA ALA A 58 25.63 -11.70 -33.86
C ALA A 58 24.67 -12.84 -33.44
N VAL A 59 23.46 -12.82 -33.99
CA VAL A 59 22.46 -13.90 -33.88
C VAL A 59 22.72 -14.95 -34.96
N SER A 60 22.44 -16.23 -34.69
CA SER A 60 22.41 -17.29 -35.71
C SER A 60 21.23 -18.22 -35.50
N GLY A 61 20.42 -18.39 -36.56
CA GLY A 61 19.24 -19.25 -36.58
C GLY A 61 19.55 -20.69 -37.05
N PRO A 62 18.51 -21.55 -37.13
CA PRO A 62 18.68 -23.01 -37.21
C PRO A 62 18.75 -23.56 -38.64
N GLY A 63 19.34 -24.75 -38.79
CA GLY A 63 19.35 -25.52 -40.03
C GLY A 63 19.55 -27.03 -39.82
N ALA A 64 18.64 -27.81 -40.41
CA ALA A 64 18.70 -29.26 -40.69
C ALA A 64 18.21 -29.46 -42.15
N PRO A 65 18.31 -30.64 -42.81
CA PRO A 65 18.66 -31.97 -42.32
C PRO A 65 19.69 -32.76 -43.20
N GLY A 66 19.99 -34.01 -42.83
CA GLY A 66 20.78 -34.96 -43.63
C GLY A 66 20.65 -36.40 -43.09
N ALA A 67 20.71 -37.43 -43.94
CA ALA A 67 20.21 -38.79 -43.66
C ALA A 67 21.25 -39.94 -43.78
N ALA A 68 20.77 -41.17 -43.60
CA ALA A 68 21.45 -42.49 -43.63
C ALA A 68 22.23 -42.89 -42.35
N GLY A 69 22.19 -44.15 -41.88
CA GLY A 69 21.47 -45.35 -42.35
C GLY A 69 21.43 -46.48 -41.29
N ALA A 70 20.63 -47.52 -41.51
CA ALA A 70 20.43 -48.66 -40.59
C ALA A 70 21.54 -49.76 -40.76
N PRO A 71 21.65 -50.81 -39.91
CA PRO A 71 20.60 -51.84 -39.73
C PRO A 71 20.33 -52.32 -38.28
N VAL A 72 19.25 -53.10 -38.14
CA VAL A 72 18.81 -53.86 -36.94
C VAL A 72 19.38 -55.30 -36.98
N PRO A 73 19.32 -56.12 -35.89
CA PRO A 73 18.12 -56.99 -35.74
C PRO A 73 17.67 -57.35 -34.29
N SER A 74 16.34 -57.47 -34.17
CA SER A 74 15.56 -58.51 -33.47
C SER A 74 15.84 -58.96 -32.01
N SER A 75 14.88 -58.68 -31.12
CA SER A 75 14.13 -59.64 -30.27
C SER A 75 13.33 -58.88 -29.20
N ALA A 76 12.21 -59.34 -28.64
CA ALA A 76 11.18 -60.28 -29.11
C ALA A 76 9.85 -59.86 -28.47
N ALA A 77 8.71 -60.18 -29.10
CA ALA A 77 7.39 -59.92 -28.51
C ALA A 77 6.97 -61.06 -27.57
N SER A 78 6.14 -60.74 -26.57
CA SER A 78 5.12 -61.67 -26.05
C SER A 78 4.03 -60.89 -25.32
N ALA A 79 2.79 -61.07 -25.78
CA ALA A 79 1.58 -60.74 -25.04
C ALA A 79 0.99 -62.04 -24.46
N SER A 80 0.20 -61.93 -23.40
CA SER A 80 -0.75 -62.98 -23.04
C SER A 80 -2.07 -62.34 -22.59
N GLN A 81 -3.17 -62.97 -22.99
CA GLN A 81 -4.53 -62.50 -22.77
C GLN A 81 -5.25 -63.39 -21.74
N ALA A 82 -6.35 -62.82 -21.21
CA ALA A 82 -7.57 -63.50 -20.80
C ALA A 82 -7.54 -64.50 -19.62
N TRP A 83 -8.38 -64.20 -18.63
CA TRP A 83 -9.31 -65.19 -18.07
C TRP A 83 -10.66 -64.53 -17.78
N SER A 84 -11.75 -65.15 -18.23
CA SER A 84 -13.14 -64.73 -18.03
C SER A 84 -13.83 -65.58 -16.97
N GLY A 85 -14.56 -64.98 -16.01
CA GLY A 85 -15.33 -65.73 -15.02
C GLY A 85 -16.32 -64.89 -14.21
N GLN A 86 -17.61 -65.18 -14.40
CA GLN A 86 -18.78 -64.76 -13.60
C GLN A 86 -19.87 -65.84 -13.78
N PRO A 87 -20.96 -65.91 -12.97
CA PRO A 87 -21.28 -65.14 -11.76
C PRO A 87 -21.70 -66.03 -10.55
N VAL A 88 -21.87 -65.43 -9.37
CA VAL A 88 -22.82 -65.90 -8.34
C VAL A 88 -23.53 -64.67 -7.74
N ALA A 89 -24.84 -64.78 -7.49
CA ALA A 89 -25.67 -63.70 -6.95
C ALA A 89 -26.03 -63.91 -5.46
N GLY A 90 -26.20 -62.82 -4.70
CA GLY A 90 -26.77 -62.87 -3.35
C GLY A 90 -26.73 -61.56 -2.54
N ALA A 91 -27.88 -61.19 -1.97
CA ALA A 91 -28.08 -60.30 -0.81
C ALA A 91 -27.86 -58.75 -0.92
N SER A 92 -28.88 -58.07 -1.44
CA SER A 92 -29.71 -57.06 -0.72
C SER A 92 -29.10 -55.92 0.16
N GLY A 93 -28.97 -54.72 -0.46
CA GLY A 93 -29.42 -53.41 0.07
C GLY A 93 -28.56 -52.61 1.07
N PRO A 94 -28.89 -51.33 1.38
CA PRO A 94 -29.73 -50.38 0.63
C PRO A 94 -29.09 -48.97 0.41
N GLY A 95 -29.56 -48.25 -0.62
CA GLY A 95 -29.71 -46.78 -0.59
C GLY A 95 -28.47 -45.89 -0.66
N GLU A 96 -28.01 -45.58 -1.87
CA GLU A 96 -27.08 -44.48 -2.14
C GLU A 96 -27.83 -43.13 -2.31
N PRO A 97 -27.42 -42.02 -1.65
CA PRO A 97 -27.91 -40.69 -1.97
C PRO A 97 -27.21 -40.11 -3.22
N PRO A 98 -27.90 -39.34 -4.07
CA PRO A 98 -27.39 -38.99 -5.40
C PRO A 98 -26.27 -37.94 -5.39
N GLN A 99 -25.25 -38.16 -6.23
CA GLN A 99 -24.25 -37.13 -6.57
C GLN A 99 -24.90 -35.98 -7.37
N PRO A 100 -24.63 -34.71 -7.03
CA PRO A 100 -24.89 -33.58 -7.92
C PRO A 100 -23.97 -33.65 -9.16
N GLY A 101 -24.56 -33.50 -10.34
CA GLY A 101 -23.88 -33.80 -11.60
C GLY A 101 -22.74 -32.84 -11.99
N THR A 102 -21.82 -33.38 -12.79
CA THR A 102 -20.79 -32.64 -13.52
C THR A 102 -21.42 -31.60 -14.44
N SER A 103 -21.28 -30.31 -14.09
CA SER A 103 -21.58 -29.21 -15.02
C SER A 103 -20.29 -28.62 -15.59
N THR A 104 -19.99 -28.96 -16.84
CA THR A 104 -18.94 -28.33 -17.64
C THR A 104 -19.31 -26.88 -17.98
N ARG A 105 -19.09 -25.94 -17.05
CA ARG A 105 -19.08 -24.50 -17.37
C ARG A 105 -17.74 -24.08 -17.95
N LEU A 106 -17.56 -24.31 -19.24
CA LEU A 106 -16.50 -23.64 -20.00
C LEU A 106 -16.74 -22.12 -20.02
N SER A 107 -15.73 -21.38 -19.55
CA SER A 107 -15.44 -19.96 -19.80
C SER A 107 -16.62 -18.95 -19.78
N ARG A 108 -16.96 -18.42 -18.60
CA ARG A 108 -17.69 -17.13 -18.50
C ARG A 108 -16.77 -15.91 -18.37
N GLN A 109 -15.47 -16.10 -18.12
CA GLN A 109 -14.47 -15.02 -17.99
C GLN A 109 -13.97 -14.43 -19.32
N ARG A 110 -14.10 -15.13 -20.46
CA ARG A 110 -13.65 -14.62 -21.77
C ARG A 110 -14.66 -13.69 -22.47
N ALA A 111 -15.92 -13.65 -22.03
CA ALA A 111 -16.93 -12.77 -22.60
C ALA A 111 -16.84 -11.32 -22.11
N TRP A 112 -16.38 -11.09 -20.87
CA TRP A 112 -16.28 -9.76 -20.28
C TRP A 112 -15.17 -8.90 -20.90
N LEU A 113 -14.01 -9.50 -21.23
CA LEU A 113 -12.91 -8.79 -21.88
C LEU A 113 -13.28 -8.29 -23.29
N ALA A 114 -14.07 -9.07 -24.05
CA ALA A 114 -14.56 -8.63 -25.36
C ALA A 114 -15.53 -7.44 -25.26
N ALA A 115 -16.42 -7.43 -24.26
CA ALA A 115 -17.35 -6.32 -24.02
C ALA A 115 -16.62 -5.04 -23.60
N ALA A 116 -15.62 -5.14 -22.71
CA ALA A 116 -14.84 -4.00 -22.25
C ALA A 116 -14.07 -3.30 -23.39
N VAL A 117 -13.46 -4.07 -24.30
CA VAL A 117 -12.74 -3.53 -25.47
C VAL A 117 -13.69 -2.82 -26.44
N VAL A 118 -14.89 -3.34 -26.67
CA VAL A 118 -15.90 -2.67 -27.52
C VAL A 118 -16.39 -1.37 -26.90
N ILE A 119 -16.63 -1.34 -25.58
CA ILE A 119 -17.04 -0.12 -24.87
C ILE A 119 -15.92 0.93 -24.91
N LEU A 120 -14.65 0.53 -24.69
CA LEU A 120 -13.50 1.44 -24.77
C LEU A 120 -13.35 2.04 -26.18
N LEU A 121 -13.55 1.26 -27.23
CA LEU A 121 -13.52 1.74 -28.61
C LEU A 121 -14.70 2.69 -28.94
N LEU A 122 -15.87 2.49 -28.35
CA LEU A 122 -17.01 3.41 -28.52
C LEU A 122 -16.78 4.74 -27.79
N VAL A 123 -16.20 4.71 -26.58
CA VAL A 123 -15.85 5.93 -25.82
C VAL A 123 -14.77 6.75 -26.54
N LEU A 124 -13.77 6.09 -27.15
CA LEU A 124 -12.71 6.76 -27.90
C LEU A 124 -13.15 7.36 -29.26
N VAL A 125 -14.33 6.96 -29.77
CA VAL A 125 -14.87 7.45 -31.06
C VAL A 125 -16.09 8.37 -30.90
N GLY A 126 -16.74 8.38 -29.73
CA GLY A 126 -18.00 9.09 -29.49
C GLY A 126 -18.08 9.82 -28.15
N GLY A 127 -17.14 10.74 -27.86
CA GLY A 127 -17.06 11.45 -26.58
C GLY A 127 -16.70 12.94 -26.66
N GLY A 128 -16.88 13.58 -27.82
CA GLY A 128 -16.64 15.02 -28.01
C GLY A 128 -17.93 15.83 -28.13
N THR A 129 -17.96 17.00 -27.48
CA THR A 129 -19.01 18.04 -27.53
C THR A 129 -20.33 17.76 -26.81
N ALA A 130 -20.53 18.41 -25.66
CA ALA A 130 -21.79 19.02 -25.23
C ALA A 130 -21.60 19.82 -23.92
N TRP A 131 -21.33 21.12 -24.02
CA TRP A 131 -21.91 22.20 -23.20
C TRP A 131 -21.20 23.54 -23.49
N TYR A 132 -21.63 24.22 -24.54
CA TYR A 132 -21.43 25.64 -24.74
C TYR A 132 -22.66 26.21 -25.46
N MET A 133 -22.99 27.48 -25.21
CA MET A 133 -24.16 28.24 -25.67
C MET A 133 -25.53 27.90 -25.04
N SER A 134 -25.93 28.72 -24.08
CA SER A 134 -26.94 29.79 -24.27
C SER A 134 -27.10 30.52 -22.92
N SER A 135 -26.87 31.82 -22.82
CA SER A 135 -27.74 32.83 -23.44
C SER A 135 -27.01 34.08 -23.94
N ARG A 136 -27.52 34.62 -25.05
CA ARG A 136 -27.23 35.96 -25.56
C ARG A 136 -28.54 36.60 -25.99
N ASP A 137 -28.88 37.73 -25.39
CA ASP A 137 -29.84 38.74 -25.85
C ASP A 137 -30.00 39.76 -24.70
N ARG A 138 -30.03 41.10 -24.83
CA ARG A 138 -29.58 42.11 -25.83
C ARG A 138 -29.04 43.28 -24.97
N GLY A 139 -28.04 44.07 -25.35
CA GLY A 139 -28.17 45.12 -26.37
C GLY A 139 -28.67 46.44 -25.77
N ALA A 140 -27.85 47.49 -25.90
CA ALA A 140 -28.14 48.92 -25.76
C ALA A 140 -27.89 49.67 -24.42
N GLU A 141 -27.16 50.78 -24.62
CA GLU A 141 -27.21 52.09 -23.95
C GLU A 141 -26.51 52.37 -22.60
N VAL A 142 -25.69 53.43 -22.67
CA VAL A 142 -25.01 54.10 -21.57
C VAL A 142 -25.95 55.17 -21.02
N ALA A 143 -26.28 55.11 -19.72
CA ALA A 143 -26.93 56.20 -19.02
C ALA A 143 -26.37 56.35 -17.60
N THR A 144 -25.83 57.52 -17.30
CA THR A 144 -25.47 57.95 -15.94
C THR A 144 -26.72 58.35 -15.17
N GLY A 145 -27.01 57.75 -14.00
CA GLY A 145 -28.19 58.12 -13.21
C GLY A 145 -28.24 57.52 -11.81
N SER A 146 -28.39 58.40 -10.83
CA SER A 146 -28.47 58.21 -9.37
C SER A 146 -29.53 57.22 -8.84
N SER A 147 -29.20 56.59 -7.70
CA SER A 147 -30.06 56.23 -6.54
C SER A 147 -31.35 55.41 -6.71
N GLY A 148 -31.48 54.33 -5.91
CA GLY A 148 -32.77 53.91 -5.36
C GLY A 148 -32.99 52.41 -5.15
N GLN A 149 -33.06 52.01 -3.88
CA GLN A 149 -33.93 50.96 -3.29
C GLN A 149 -34.16 49.61 -4.01
N ASP A 150 -33.63 48.54 -3.40
CA ASP A 150 -34.32 47.29 -3.02
C ASP A 150 -35.20 46.54 -4.05
N SER A 151 -34.67 45.42 -4.55
CA SER A 151 -35.37 44.11 -4.67
C SER A 151 -34.39 43.06 -5.18
N GLY A 152 -33.83 42.24 -4.28
CA GLY A 152 -32.87 41.18 -4.62
C GLY A 152 -33.44 39.79 -4.33
N VAL A 153 -33.54 38.95 -5.37
CA VAL A 153 -34.02 37.56 -5.28
C VAL A 153 -33.10 36.73 -4.38
N GLN A 154 -33.69 35.92 -3.48
CA GLN A 154 -32.95 34.89 -2.73
C GLN A 154 -32.74 33.67 -3.62
N ASP A 155 -31.56 33.57 -4.25
CA ASP A 155 -31.03 32.30 -4.74
C ASP A 155 -30.30 31.59 -3.59
N GLU A 156 -30.94 30.57 -3.00
CA GLU A 156 -30.32 29.70 -1.99
C GLU A 156 -29.35 28.69 -2.63
N SER A 157 -28.12 29.12 -2.96
CA SER A 157 -26.98 28.19 -3.12
C SER A 157 -25.63 28.93 -3.08
N GLY A 158 -24.85 28.69 -2.03
CA GLY A 158 -23.50 29.24 -1.85
C GLY A 158 -23.49 30.63 -1.22
N GLN A 159 -23.19 30.72 0.08
CA GLN A 159 -22.86 32.00 0.70
C GLN A 159 -21.43 32.37 0.33
N ASP A 160 -21.26 33.29 -0.62
CA ASP A 160 -19.97 33.95 -0.86
C ASP A 160 -19.66 34.88 0.32
N PHE A 161 -18.71 34.49 1.16
CA PHE A 161 -18.26 35.32 2.28
C PHE A 161 -17.30 36.41 1.79
N SER A 162 -17.85 37.57 1.44
CA SER A 162 -17.05 38.76 1.15
C SER A 162 -16.57 39.42 2.45
N GLY A 163 -15.28 39.25 2.77
CA GLY A 163 -14.65 39.90 3.93
C GLY A 163 -13.19 39.51 4.10
N ASP A 164 -12.49 40.22 4.98
CA ASP A 164 -11.12 39.89 5.40
C ASP A 164 -11.17 39.14 6.74
N ALA A 165 -10.45 38.02 6.82
CA ALA A 165 -10.20 37.30 8.06
C ALA A 165 -9.04 37.93 8.84
N SER A 166 -9.04 37.76 10.17
CA SER A 166 -7.96 38.18 11.05
C SER A 166 -7.67 37.09 12.08
N GLN A 167 -6.39 36.82 12.36
CA GLN A 167 -5.99 35.68 13.19
C GLN A 167 -6.73 35.58 14.54
N CYS A 168 -7.41 34.45 14.79
CA CYS A 168 -8.07 34.16 16.06
C CYS A 168 -7.04 33.86 17.17
N SER A 169 -7.43 34.09 18.42
CA SER A 169 -6.64 33.70 19.62
C SER A 169 -6.91 32.26 20.08
N GLN A 170 -7.85 31.56 19.46
CA GLN A 170 -8.14 30.14 19.67
C GLN A 170 -7.93 29.43 18.34
N ASP A 171 -7.51 28.17 18.40
CA ASP A 171 -7.33 27.36 17.19
C ASP A 171 -8.69 27.02 16.55
N PRO A 172 -8.74 26.87 15.21
CA PRO A 172 -9.95 26.49 14.51
C PRO A 172 -10.34 25.04 14.82
N ASP A 173 -11.62 24.72 14.67
CA ASP A 173 -12.09 23.32 14.69
C ASP A 173 -11.96 22.71 13.28
N LEU A 174 -11.58 21.43 13.22
CA LEU A 174 -11.35 20.70 11.98
C LEU A 174 -12.21 19.43 11.93
N THR A 175 -13.19 19.41 11.03
CA THR A 175 -14.00 18.24 10.73
C THR A 175 -13.50 17.57 9.46
N VAL A 176 -13.27 16.25 9.50
CA VAL A 176 -12.90 15.46 8.31
C VAL A 176 -14.18 15.14 7.53
N THR A 177 -14.27 15.63 6.29
CA THR A 177 -15.45 15.45 5.43
C THR A 177 -15.26 14.37 4.36
N GLY A 178 -14.02 14.06 3.98
CA GLY A 178 -13.72 13.04 2.98
C GLY A 178 -12.28 12.53 3.06
N VAL A 179 -12.08 11.28 2.60
CA VAL A 179 -10.77 10.65 2.44
C VAL A 179 -10.78 9.84 1.14
N GLU A 180 -9.75 9.98 0.31
CA GLU A 180 -9.61 9.23 -0.94
C GLU A 180 -8.14 8.88 -1.25
N ASP A 181 -7.92 7.66 -1.75
CA ASP A 181 -6.61 7.24 -2.24
C ASP A 181 -6.43 7.75 -3.68
N THR A 182 -5.45 8.64 -3.89
CA THR A 182 -5.13 9.22 -5.20
C THR A 182 -3.81 8.68 -5.74
N ALA A 183 -3.51 8.92 -7.02
CA ALA A 183 -2.21 8.59 -7.61
C ALA A 183 -1.01 9.29 -6.93
N SER A 184 -1.25 10.39 -6.21
CA SER A 184 -0.26 11.15 -5.44
C SER A 184 -0.13 10.70 -3.97
N GLY A 185 -1.04 9.88 -3.46
CA GLY A 185 -1.17 9.52 -2.04
C GLY A 185 -2.58 9.80 -1.49
N LEU A 186 -2.74 9.90 -0.17
CA LEU A 186 -4.05 10.11 0.48
C LEU A 186 -4.47 11.58 0.40
N ARG A 187 -5.56 11.91 -0.30
CA ARG A 187 -6.22 13.22 -0.20
C ARG A 187 -7.24 13.17 0.93
N VAL A 188 -7.24 14.19 1.76
CA VAL A 188 -8.18 14.39 2.87
C VAL A 188 -8.87 15.72 2.69
N SER A 189 -10.19 15.71 2.66
CA SER A 189 -11.04 16.90 2.65
C SER A 189 -11.43 17.26 4.08
N LEU A 190 -11.24 18.52 4.42
CA LEU A 190 -11.49 19.10 5.74
C LEU A 190 -12.48 20.25 5.60
N GLU A 191 -13.39 20.35 6.56
CA GLU A 191 -14.09 21.59 6.86
C GLU A 191 -13.39 22.22 8.07
N VAL A 192 -12.77 23.39 7.87
CA VAL A 192 -12.08 24.14 8.91
C VAL A 192 -12.98 25.30 9.33
N SER A 193 -13.30 25.44 10.62
CA SER A 193 -14.19 26.51 11.11
C SER A 193 -13.47 27.42 12.12
N ALA A 194 -13.61 28.73 11.94
CA ALA A 194 -12.95 29.72 12.79
C ALA A 194 -13.66 29.87 14.14
N ALA A 195 -12.89 29.90 15.22
CA ALA A 195 -13.42 30.07 16.57
C ALA A 195 -13.88 31.51 16.91
N CYS A 196 -13.62 32.49 16.03
CA CYS A 196 -13.97 33.89 16.23
C CYS A 196 -14.76 34.47 15.04
N GLU A 197 -15.70 35.38 15.31
CA GLU A 197 -16.68 35.88 14.33
C GLU A 197 -16.06 36.57 13.09
N SER A 198 -14.84 37.11 13.24
CA SER A 198 -14.06 37.71 12.14
C SER A 198 -13.48 36.69 11.16
N GLY A 199 -13.59 35.39 11.41
CA GLY A 199 -12.79 34.38 10.73
C GLY A 199 -11.37 34.27 11.29
N ASP A 200 -10.62 33.25 10.87
CA ASP A 200 -9.23 32.97 11.23
C ASP A 200 -8.33 32.94 9.98
N VAL A 201 -7.01 32.92 10.15
CA VAL A 201 -6.02 32.82 9.07
C VAL A 201 -5.10 31.61 9.27
N LEU A 202 -5.11 30.70 8.32
CA LEU A 202 -4.06 29.68 8.18
C LEU A 202 -2.91 30.31 7.40
N SER A 203 -1.74 30.43 8.03
CA SER A 203 -0.53 31.02 7.43
C SER A 203 0.71 30.29 7.95
N GLY A 204 1.91 30.81 7.68
CA GLY A 204 3.17 30.18 8.06
C GLY A 204 3.50 28.93 7.24
N ALA A 205 4.71 28.42 7.42
CA ALA A 205 5.25 27.32 6.62
C ALA A 205 5.30 25.98 7.38
N GLN A 206 5.11 25.98 8.69
CA GLN A 206 5.39 24.83 9.57
C GLN A 206 4.14 24.26 10.26
N ASN A 207 2.98 24.27 9.60
CA ASN A 207 1.72 23.82 10.18
C ASN A 207 1.61 22.28 10.18
N LEU A 208 1.77 21.62 11.33
CA LEU A 208 1.68 20.16 11.41
C LEU A 208 0.21 19.71 11.48
N LEU A 209 -0.26 19.04 10.43
CA LEU A 209 -1.56 18.36 10.41
C LEU A 209 -1.37 16.90 10.82
N THR A 210 -2.06 16.48 11.88
CA THR A 210 -2.10 15.09 12.34
C THR A 210 -3.54 14.58 12.33
N LEU A 211 -3.75 13.43 11.69
CA LEU A 211 -5.04 12.77 11.62
C LEU A 211 -5.06 11.55 12.54
N TYR A 212 -6.17 11.37 13.23
CA TYR A 212 -6.43 10.26 14.14
C TYR A 212 -7.66 9.48 13.69
N ALA A 213 -7.66 8.16 13.94
CA ALA A 213 -8.81 7.28 13.81
C ALA A 213 -8.75 6.21 14.91
N PRO A 214 -9.79 5.37 15.09
CA PRO A 214 -9.79 4.35 16.13
C PRO A 214 -8.70 3.29 15.95
N SER A 215 -8.02 2.99 17.06
CA SER A 215 -7.03 1.91 17.20
C SER A 215 -7.62 0.50 17.06
N SER A 216 -8.94 0.35 17.06
CA SER A 216 -9.60 -0.93 16.82
C SER A 216 -9.81 -1.20 15.33
N PRO A 217 -9.46 -2.40 14.81
CA PRO A 217 -9.80 -2.80 13.44
C PRO A 217 -11.29 -2.81 13.08
N SER A 218 -12.17 -2.87 14.08
CA SER A 218 -13.62 -2.76 13.89
C SER A 218 -14.11 -1.33 13.61
N GLY A 219 -13.25 -0.31 13.73
CA GLY A 219 -13.62 1.10 13.66
C GLY A 219 -14.38 1.62 14.89
N SER A 220 -14.49 0.82 15.97
CA SER A 220 -15.10 1.25 17.23
C SER A 220 -14.08 1.86 18.19
N GLY A 221 -14.49 2.87 18.95
CA GLY A 221 -13.64 3.57 19.93
C GLY A 221 -13.54 5.07 19.64
N GLY A 222 -12.71 5.77 20.39
CA GLY A 222 -12.33 7.15 20.07
C GLY A 222 -11.21 7.20 19.02
N ALA A 223 -10.99 8.36 18.41
CA ALA A 223 -9.88 8.58 17.49
C ALA A 223 -8.56 8.75 18.27
N ASP A 224 -7.86 7.64 18.54
CA ASP A 224 -6.70 7.53 19.43
C ASP A 224 -5.41 7.08 18.72
N SER A 225 -5.48 6.56 17.49
CA SER A 225 -4.34 6.13 16.68
C SER A 225 -4.03 7.12 15.58
N VAL A 226 -2.76 7.49 15.39
CA VAL A 226 -2.31 8.37 14.30
C VAL A 226 -2.39 7.62 12.97
N VAL A 227 -3.13 8.17 12.01
CA VAL A 227 -3.38 7.55 10.70
C VAL A 227 -2.83 8.33 9.52
N ALA A 228 -2.42 9.58 9.71
CA ALA A 228 -1.57 10.35 8.81
C ALA A 228 -0.94 11.51 9.59
N LEU A 229 0.24 11.98 9.17
CA LEU A 229 0.84 13.23 9.65
C LEU A 229 1.72 13.90 8.58
N GLY A 230 1.81 15.22 8.62
CA GLY A 230 2.72 16.00 7.80
C GLY A 230 2.50 17.51 7.90
N HIS A 231 3.51 18.29 7.53
CA HIS A 231 3.47 19.74 7.54
C HIS A 231 2.86 20.32 6.25
N VAL A 232 1.96 21.29 6.42
CA VAL A 232 1.30 22.05 5.37
C VAL A 232 1.85 23.48 5.34
N ASP A 233 2.30 23.92 4.17
CA ASP A 233 2.80 25.27 3.94
C ASP A 233 1.67 26.18 3.42
N PHE A 234 1.25 27.12 4.28
CA PHE A 234 0.29 28.18 3.96
C PHE A 234 0.97 29.54 3.72
N SER A 235 2.31 29.61 3.71
CA SER A 235 3.05 30.88 3.66
C SER A 235 2.93 31.59 2.31
N ALA A 236 2.92 30.82 1.22
CA ALA A 236 2.76 31.31 -0.15
C ALA A 236 1.29 31.57 -0.54
N ALA A 237 0.34 30.90 0.13
CA ALA A 237 -1.10 31.03 -0.10
C ALA A 237 -1.88 30.93 1.23
N PRO A 238 -1.92 32.01 2.04
CA PRO A 238 -2.66 32.01 3.29
C PRO A 238 -4.17 31.86 3.07
N VAL A 239 -4.82 31.02 3.89
CA VAL A 239 -6.26 30.73 3.79
C VAL A 239 -7.03 31.52 4.83
N GLY A 240 -7.99 32.34 4.38
CA GLY A 240 -8.96 32.98 5.25
C GLY A 240 -10.10 32.01 5.56
N VAL A 241 -10.22 31.61 6.82
CA VAL A 241 -11.20 30.62 7.32
C VAL A 241 -12.38 31.35 7.93
N ALA A 242 -13.59 30.96 7.54
CA ALA A 242 -14.83 31.56 8.02
C ALA A 242 -15.40 30.80 9.25
N PRO A 243 -16.24 31.44 10.09
CA PRO A 243 -16.82 30.81 11.28
C PRO A 243 -17.73 29.61 10.97
N GLN A 244 -18.43 29.63 9.84
CA GLN A 244 -19.37 28.59 9.40
C GLN A 244 -18.73 27.46 8.59
N GLY A 245 -17.40 27.37 8.57
CA GLY A 245 -16.65 26.36 7.82
C GLY A 245 -16.03 26.90 6.52
N THR A 246 -14.89 26.32 6.16
CA THR A 246 -14.14 26.62 4.94
C THR A 246 -13.51 25.33 4.43
N PRO A 247 -13.77 24.92 3.17
CA PRO A 247 -13.24 23.67 2.64
C PRO A 247 -11.74 23.79 2.36
N VAL A 248 -10.96 22.86 2.90
CA VAL A 248 -9.52 22.74 2.67
C VAL A 248 -9.19 21.29 2.37
N ALA A 249 -8.48 21.02 1.28
CA ALA A 249 -7.99 19.68 0.96
C ALA A 249 -6.48 19.58 1.20
N VAL A 250 -6.03 18.50 1.84
CA VAL A 250 -4.61 18.21 2.06
C VAL A 250 -4.28 16.83 1.52
N THR A 251 -3.24 16.74 0.69
CA THR A 251 -2.75 15.48 0.13
C THR A 251 -1.46 15.07 0.83
N PHE A 252 -1.49 13.93 1.54
CA PHE A 252 -0.30 13.29 2.09
C PHE A 252 0.37 12.50 0.96
N ALA A 253 1.61 12.86 0.61
CA ALA A 253 2.31 12.24 -0.51
C ALA A 253 2.65 10.76 -0.21
N SER A 254 2.88 9.95 -1.24
CA SER A 254 3.29 8.54 -1.09
C SER A 254 4.56 8.31 -0.25
N SER A 255 5.39 9.34 -0.04
CA SER A 255 6.57 9.31 0.83
C SER A 255 6.29 9.59 2.31
N GLN A 256 5.04 9.90 2.67
CA GLN A 256 4.60 10.09 4.06
C GLN A 256 3.92 8.83 4.61
N TYR A 257 3.91 8.71 5.94
CA TYR A 257 3.07 7.71 6.58
C TYR A 257 1.60 8.14 6.49
N PHE A 258 0.77 7.26 5.93
CA PHE A 258 -0.68 7.30 6.06
C PHE A 258 -1.26 5.88 6.03
N ARG A 259 -2.50 5.71 6.50
CA ARG A 259 -3.32 4.51 6.28
C ARG A 259 -4.26 4.74 5.08
N PRO A 260 -4.51 3.72 4.23
CA PRO A 260 -5.34 3.90 3.02
C PRO A 260 -6.77 4.35 3.33
N ALA A 261 -7.36 5.13 2.42
CA ALA A 261 -8.72 5.65 2.56
C ALA A 261 -9.77 4.55 2.77
N ALA A 262 -9.58 3.37 2.14
CA ALA A 262 -10.45 2.20 2.31
C ALA A 262 -10.52 1.65 3.76
N GLU A 263 -9.67 2.14 4.67
CA GLU A 263 -9.62 1.74 6.08
C GLU A 263 -9.96 2.86 7.06
N LEU A 264 -10.40 4.00 6.53
CA LEU A 264 -10.70 5.22 7.25
C LEU A 264 -12.18 5.59 7.05
N SER A 265 -12.82 6.10 8.09
CA SER A 265 -14.20 6.59 8.03
C SER A 265 -14.23 8.02 8.58
N PRO A 266 -14.53 9.05 7.76
CA PRO A 266 -14.48 10.45 8.18
C PRO A 266 -15.24 10.73 9.48
N SER A 267 -16.40 10.10 9.67
CA SER A 267 -17.24 10.25 10.87
C SER A 267 -16.65 9.68 12.17
N SER A 268 -15.57 8.91 12.11
CA SER A 268 -14.83 8.41 13.28
C SER A 268 -13.42 8.98 13.40
N MET A 269 -13.03 9.88 12.50
CA MET A 269 -11.72 10.52 12.50
C MET A 269 -11.72 11.82 13.31
N LYS A 270 -10.53 12.23 13.71
CA LYS A 270 -10.25 13.56 14.27
C LYS A 270 -9.04 14.15 13.56
N ALA A 271 -9.12 15.42 13.17
CA ALA A 271 -7.97 16.19 12.72
C ALA A 271 -7.46 17.10 13.86
N VAL A 272 -6.15 17.32 13.90
CA VAL A 272 -5.50 18.32 14.77
C VAL A 272 -4.48 19.05 13.92
N LEU A 273 -4.52 20.38 13.93
CA LEU A 273 -3.60 21.25 13.21
C LEU A 273 -2.83 22.12 14.19
N SER A 274 -1.53 21.87 14.33
CA SER A 274 -0.62 22.74 15.09
C SER A 274 -0.19 23.89 14.19
N LEU A 275 -0.60 25.11 14.52
CA LEU A 275 -0.50 26.26 13.62
C LEU A 275 0.79 27.07 13.78
N ASP A 276 1.42 27.36 12.65
CA ASP A 276 2.54 28.30 12.53
C ASP A 276 1.99 29.72 12.28
N ARG A 277 1.75 30.43 13.37
CA ARG A 277 1.20 31.80 13.34
C ARG A 277 2.23 32.89 12.95
N SER A 278 3.40 32.52 12.43
CA SER A 278 4.45 33.49 12.04
C SER A 278 4.19 34.22 10.72
N GLY A 279 3.24 33.74 9.92
CA GLY A 279 2.90 34.29 8.60
C GLY A 279 1.90 35.46 8.63
N ALA A 280 1.15 35.59 7.53
CA ALA A 280 0.13 36.61 7.38
C ALA A 280 -0.90 36.59 8.52
N GLN A 281 -1.20 37.78 9.06
CA GLN A 281 -2.12 38.00 10.18
C GLN A 281 -3.56 38.29 9.73
N SER A 282 -3.73 38.59 8.44
CA SER A 282 -5.02 38.86 7.78
C SER A 282 -4.92 38.47 6.31
N THR A 283 -6.02 37.96 5.74
CA THR A 283 -6.19 37.62 4.32
C THR A 283 -7.69 37.58 3.99
N ALA A 284 -8.06 37.69 2.72
CA ALA A 284 -9.46 37.56 2.31
C ALA A 284 -10.01 36.15 2.66
N LEU A 285 -11.28 36.08 3.04
CA LEU A 285 -11.99 34.82 3.26
C LEU A 285 -12.01 33.98 1.97
N ALA A 286 -11.75 32.68 2.09
CA ALA A 286 -11.73 31.77 0.95
C ALA A 286 -13.15 31.43 0.51
N SER A 287 -13.49 31.73 -0.76
CA SER A 287 -14.79 31.40 -1.36
C SER A 287 -14.85 30.00 -2.01
N GLN A 288 -13.72 29.30 -2.12
CA GLN A 288 -13.61 27.99 -2.78
C GLN A 288 -12.62 27.08 -2.04
N GLU A 289 -12.70 25.77 -2.29
CA GLU A 289 -11.77 24.80 -1.72
C GLU A 289 -10.33 25.11 -2.14
N THR A 290 -9.44 25.24 -1.16
CA THR A 290 -8.00 25.39 -1.40
C THR A 290 -7.31 24.05 -1.15
N SER A 291 -6.46 23.61 -2.08
CA SER A 291 -5.76 22.32 -2.02
C SER A 291 -4.27 22.49 -1.75
N PHE A 292 -3.74 21.70 -0.82
CA PHE A 292 -2.33 21.68 -0.44
C PHE A 292 -1.75 20.25 -0.46
N THR A 293 -0.43 20.15 -0.47
CA THR A 293 0.30 18.89 -0.31
C THR A 293 1.08 18.96 1.00
N ALA A 294 0.89 17.99 1.87
CA ALA A 294 1.67 17.86 3.10
C ALA A 294 3.10 17.40 2.80
N SER A 295 4.03 17.63 3.72
CA SER A 295 5.44 17.26 3.63
C SER A 295 5.93 16.64 4.93
N ALA A 296 6.92 15.74 4.86
CA ALA A 296 7.55 15.16 6.05
C ALA A 296 8.79 15.97 6.47
N THR A 297 8.95 16.19 7.77
CA THR A 297 10.18 16.75 8.35
C THR A 297 11.03 15.65 9.03
N ALA A 298 12.25 15.99 9.43
CA ALA A 298 13.09 15.08 10.22
C ALA A 298 12.57 14.91 11.66
N ASP A 299 11.94 15.94 12.22
CA ASP A 299 11.44 15.95 13.60
C ASP A 299 10.24 15.01 13.77
N ASP A 300 9.38 14.91 12.75
CA ASP A 300 8.25 13.99 12.68
C ASP A 300 8.66 12.51 12.55
N ALA A 301 9.91 12.21 12.16
CA ALA A 301 10.30 10.87 11.71
C ALA A 301 10.06 9.78 12.76
N ALA A 302 10.28 10.08 14.04
CA ALA A 302 10.03 9.16 15.14
C ALA A 302 8.52 8.96 15.41
N GLN A 303 7.69 9.99 15.23
CA GLN A 303 6.24 9.85 15.37
C GLN A 303 5.65 9.07 14.21
N ALA A 304 6.11 9.33 12.99
CA ALA A 304 5.71 8.59 11.79
C ALA A 304 6.13 7.10 11.85
N ASP A 305 7.30 6.80 12.41
CA ASP A 305 7.73 5.41 12.62
C ASP A 305 6.88 4.68 13.67
N SER A 306 6.60 5.34 14.80
CA SER A 306 5.69 4.83 15.83
C SER A 306 4.27 4.59 15.31
N ALA A 307 3.75 5.50 14.48
CA ALA A 307 2.46 5.36 13.84
C ALA A 307 2.45 4.20 12.81
N ALA A 308 3.52 4.03 12.04
CA ALA A 308 3.66 2.89 11.13
C ALA A 308 3.75 1.54 11.88
N ALA A 309 4.43 1.49 13.02
CA ALA A 309 4.45 0.30 13.89
C ALA A 309 3.05 -0.05 14.42
N ALA A 310 2.27 0.97 14.81
CA ALA A 310 0.87 0.80 15.21
C ALA A 310 0.00 0.32 14.02
N ALA A 311 0.19 0.84 12.81
CA ALA A 311 -0.52 0.39 11.61
C ALA A 311 -0.23 -1.08 11.25
N LEU A 312 1.03 -1.52 11.38
CA LEU A 312 1.41 -2.92 11.16
C LEU A 312 0.71 -3.86 12.16
N THR A 313 0.67 -3.48 13.45
CA THR A 313 -0.03 -4.26 14.50
C THR A 313 -1.55 -4.25 14.31
N TRP A 314 -2.11 -3.11 13.92
CA TRP A 314 -3.54 -2.96 13.58
C TRP A 314 -3.92 -3.86 12.39
N GLN A 315 -3.08 -3.90 11.36
CA GLN A 315 -3.28 -4.69 10.15
C GLN A 315 -3.12 -6.20 10.40
N GLU A 316 -2.14 -6.62 11.20
CA GLU A 316 -2.03 -8.01 11.67
C GLU A 316 -3.31 -8.45 12.40
N THR A 317 -3.79 -7.62 13.33
CA THR A 317 -5.02 -7.89 14.10
C THR A 317 -6.23 -8.01 13.17
N LYS A 318 -6.32 -7.16 12.14
CA LYS A 318 -7.37 -7.19 11.11
C LYS A 318 -7.31 -8.46 10.24
N ASP A 319 -6.12 -8.89 9.85
CA ASP A 319 -5.94 -10.04 8.96
C ASP A 319 -6.08 -11.39 9.68
N TYR A 320 -5.87 -11.42 11.00
CA TYR A 320 -5.88 -12.64 11.83
C TYR A 320 -7.05 -13.58 11.56
N ASP A 321 -8.30 -13.09 11.65
CA ASP A 321 -9.50 -13.92 11.44
C ASP A 321 -9.60 -14.46 10.00
N THR A 322 -9.10 -13.71 9.01
CA THR A 322 -9.03 -14.16 7.62
C THR A 322 -7.99 -15.26 7.47
N ILE A 323 -6.82 -15.12 8.10
CA ILE A 323 -5.76 -16.15 8.08
C ILE A 323 -6.26 -17.45 8.74
N VAL A 324 -6.85 -17.35 9.93
CA VAL A 324 -7.35 -18.51 10.69
C VAL A 324 -8.47 -19.24 9.95
N SER A 325 -9.38 -18.50 9.31
CA SER A 325 -10.53 -19.10 8.59
C SER A 325 -10.18 -19.65 7.20
N ARG A 326 -9.22 -19.05 6.49
CA ARG A 326 -8.92 -19.37 5.07
C ARG A 326 -7.71 -20.28 4.86
N VAL A 327 -6.65 -20.15 5.67
CA VAL A 327 -5.35 -20.80 5.40
C VAL A 327 -4.73 -21.58 6.58
N ASN A 328 -5.42 -21.69 7.71
CA ASN A 328 -4.96 -22.52 8.83
C ASN A 328 -4.84 -24.00 8.43
N GLY A 329 -3.66 -24.60 8.64
CA GLY A 329 -3.27 -25.94 8.21
C GLY A 329 -2.75 -26.03 6.77
N MET A 330 -2.86 -24.96 5.98
CA MET A 330 -2.58 -24.96 4.53
C MET A 330 -1.20 -24.39 4.20
N TRP A 331 -0.69 -24.76 3.03
CA TRP A 331 0.49 -24.14 2.42
C TRP A 331 0.07 -22.91 1.61
N VAL A 332 0.80 -21.82 1.77
CA VAL A 332 0.59 -20.54 1.08
C VAL A 332 1.89 -19.99 0.51
N PRO A 333 1.85 -19.13 -0.51
CA PRO A 333 3.01 -18.34 -0.92
C PRO A 333 3.34 -17.28 0.15
N GLN A 334 4.52 -17.36 0.73
CA GLN A 334 5.14 -16.25 1.47
C GLN A 334 5.96 -15.43 0.48
N ILE A 335 5.63 -14.15 0.33
CA ILE A 335 6.17 -13.25 -0.72
C ILE A 335 7.03 -12.10 -0.18
N SER A 336 7.21 -12.01 1.14
CA SER A 336 8.09 -11.03 1.77
C SER A 336 8.38 -11.36 3.23
N SER A 337 9.55 -10.95 3.74
CA SER A 337 9.80 -10.82 5.17
C SER A 337 10.70 -9.63 5.45
N LYS A 338 10.17 -8.62 6.14
CA LYS A 338 10.88 -7.38 6.47
C LYS A 338 10.79 -7.08 7.97
N ARG A 339 11.71 -6.28 8.50
CA ARG A 339 11.66 -5.78 9.87
C ARG A 339 12.43 -4.48 10.04
N PRO A 340 12.11 -3.66 11.04
CA PRO A 340 12.96 -2.54 11.44
C PRO A 340 14.39 -3.01 11.73
N GLY A 341 15.38 -2.21 11.32
CA GLY A 341 16.80 -2.53 11.44
C GLY A 341 17.35 -3.51 10.38
N LEU A 342 16.54 -4.00 9.44
CA LEU A 342 17.02 -4.76 8.29
C LEU A 342 17.79 -3.85 7.33
N VAL A 343 19.04 -4.16 6.99
CA VAL A 343 19.82 -3.40 6.00
C VAL A 343 19.78 -4.10 4.65
N LEU A 344 19.12 -3.49 3.67
CA LEU A 344 18.91 -4.03 2.32
C LEU A 344 19.31 -2.97 1.28
N ASN A 345 20.12 -3.33 0.29
CA ASN A 345 20.63 -2.41 -0.74
C ASN A 345 21.35 -1.14 -0.22
N GLY A 346 21.83 -1.17 1.04
CA GLY A 346 22.46 -0.04 1.71
C GLY A 346 21.50 0.84 2.53
N GLU A 347 20.21 0.54 2.53
CA GLU A 347 19.17 1.25 3.29
C GLU A 347 18.73 0.44 4.52
N THR A 348 18.66 1.11 5.68
CA THR A 348 18.15 0.52 6.91
C THR A 348 16.64 0.71 6.96
N TRP A 349 15.90 -0.39 6.97
CA TRP A 349 14.45 -0.39 7.03
C TRP A 349 13.96 0.07 8.40
N ASP A 350 12.94 0.91 8.39
CA ASP A 350 12.15 1.31 9.56
C ASP A 350 10.71 0.78 9.41
N ASN A 351 9.82 1.06 10.38
CA ASN A 351 8.42 0.61 10.29
C ASN A 351 7.68 1.27 9.12
N ARG A 352 8.03 2.50 8.75
CA ARG A 352 7.40 3.23 7.62
C ARG A 352 7.67 2.51 6.31
N MET A 353 8.92 2.10 6.06
CA MET A 353 9.30 1.32 4.88
C MET A 353 8.62 -0.06 4.85
N VAL A 354 8.49 -0.73 6.00
CA VAL A 354 7.76 -2.01 6.10
C VAL A 354 6.28 -1.83 5.78
N TRP A 355 5.64 -0.79 6.33
CA TRP A 355 4.23 -0.46 6.05
C TRP A 355 3.99 -0.12 4.58
N GLU A 356 4.79 0.78 4.00
CA GLU A 356 4.69 1.16 2.60
C GLU A 356 4.96 -0.04 1.67
N HIS A 357 5.89 -0.93 2.03
CA HIS A 357 6.11 -2.18 1.31
C HIS A 357 4.92 -3.14 1.40
N TYR A 358 4.24 -3.24 2.54
CA TYR A 358 2.98 -3.99 2.64
C TYR A 358 1.91 -3.39 1.73
N LEU A 359 1.69 -2.08 1.75
CA LEU A 359 0.69 -1.40 0.91
C LEU A 359 0.96 -1.61 -0.59
N ARG A 360 2.21 -1.42 -1.05
CA ARG A 360 2.60 -1.69 -2.45
C ARG A 360 2.41 -3.17 -2.82
N THR A 361 2.76 -4.09 -1.92
CA THR A 361 2.59 -5.53 -2.13
C THR A 361 1.11 -5.90 -2.27
N ARG A 362 0.24 -5.34 -1.43
CA ARG A 362 -1.22 -5.57 -1.45
C ARG A 362 -1.90 -4.94 -2.69
N ALA A 363 -1.38 -3.82 -3.19
CA ALA A 363 -1.85 -3.23 -4.44
C ALA A 363 -1.59 -4.13 -5.67
N VAL A 364 -0.53 -4.96 -5.63
CA VAL A 364 -0.23 -5.95 -6.67
C VAL A 364 -0.96 -7.28 -6.42
N TYR A 365 -1.05 -7.71 -5.15
CA TYR A 365 -1.69 -8.94 -4.70
C TYR A 365 -2.79 -8.63 -3.68
N PRO A 366 -4.05 -8.41 -4.10
CA PRO A 366 -5.13 -7.98 -3.19
C PRO A 366 -5.44 -8.95 -2.05
N ASP A 367 -5.18 -10.26 -2.26
CA ASP A 367 -5.27 -11.33 -1.26
C ASP A 367 -4.04 -11.43 -0.34
N ALA A 368 -3.14 -10.43 -0.35
CA ALA A 368 -2.00 -10.38 0.56
C ALA A 368 -2.41 -10.01 1.99
N LEU A 369 -1.94 -10.80 2.96
CA LEU A 369 -2.21 -10.65 4.39
C LEU A 369 -0.91 -10.51 5.18
N LEU A 370 -0.96 -9.73 6.26
CA LEU A 370 0.18 -9.43 7.13
C LEU A 370 0.19 -10.32 8.38
N LEU A 371 1.36 -10.86 8.73
CA LEU A 371 1.61 -11.61 9.96
C LEU A 371 2.84 -11.02 10.68
N ASN A 372 2.85 -11.03 12.01
CA ASN A 372 4.09 -10.93 12.77
C ASN A 372 4.61 -12.33 13.12
N SER A 373 5.91 -12.59 12.96
CA SER A 373 6.52 -13.87 13.32
C SER A 373 6.39 -14.20 14.81
N ASP A 374 6.24 -13.20 15.68
CA ASP A 374 6.13 -13.39 17.13
C ASP A 374 4.77 -13.98 17.54
N SER A 375 3.72 -13.64 16.79
CA SER A 375 2.34 -14.12 17.01
C SER A 375 2.11 -15.55 16.47
N TRP A 376 3.02 -16.08 15.64
CA TRP A 376 2.81 -17.30 14.86
C TRP A 376 3.97 -18.29 15.02
N SER A 377 3.78 -19.33 15.83
CA SER A 377 4.78 -20.36 16.18
C SER A 377 5.33 -21.20 15.01
N VAL A 378 4.78 -21.02 13.80
CA VAL A 378 5.33 -21.61 12.57
C VAL A 378 6.59 -20.90 12.06
N PHE A 379 6.95 -19.72 12.60
CA PHE A 379 8.19 -19.02 12.28
C PHE A 379 9.24 -19.22 13.38
N ASP A 380 10.49 -19.51 13.00
CA ASP A 380 11.65 -19.73 13.88
C ASP A 380 12.79 -18.73 13.64
N ALA A 381 12.50 -17.61 12.96
CA ALA A 381 13.48 -16.66 12.46
C ALA A 381 14.07 -15.67 13.49
N GLY A 382 14.05 -16.03 14.78
CA GLY A 382 14.48 -15.15 15.87
C GLY A 382 13.54 -13.98 16.15
N GLY A 383 12.30 -14.05 15.70
CA GLY A 383 11.25 -13.07 15.98
C GLY A 383 11.33 -11.75 15.22
N HIS A 384 10.33 -10.90 15.48
CA HIS A 384 10.20 -9.52 15.04
C HIS A 384 10.15 -9.31 13.51
N TRP A 385 9.73 -10.31 12.73
CA TRP A 385 9.54 -10.18 11.28
C TRP A 385 8.08 -9.92 10.92
N TRP A 386 7.87 -8.89 10.11
CA TRP A 386 6.62 -8.68 9.38
C TRP A 386 6.67 -9.51 8.10
N VAL A 387 5.81 -10.52 8.03
CA VAL A 387 5.72 -11.50 6.95
C VAL A 387 4.48 -11.20 6.12
N ILE A 388 4.64 -11.18 4.79
CA ILE A 388 3.50 -11.07 3.87
C ILE A 388 3.29 -12.42 3.20
N ILE A 389 2.09 -12.97 3.35
CA ILE A 389 1.62 -14.13 2.59
C ILE A 389 0.57 -13.68 1.57
N VAL A 390 0.37 -14.47 0.52
CA VAL A 390 -0.87 -14.43 -0.26
C VAL A 390 -1.79 -15.52 0.24
N ALA A 391 -3.07 -15.21 0.47
CA ALA A 391 -4.03 -16.08 1.13
C ALA A 391 -4.54 -17.27 0.28
N GLU A 392 -3.70 -17.79 -0.62
CA GLU A 392 -4.02 -18.84 -1.60
C GLU A 392 -3.64 -20.22 -1.03
N PRO A 393 -4.62 -21.04 -0.59
CA PRO A 393 -4.34 -22.26 0.14
C PRO A 393 -4.07 -23.45 -0.79
N TYR A 394 -2.99 -24.17 -0.49
CA TYR A 394 -2.59 -25.41 -1.15
C TYR A 394 -2.45 -26.54 -0.12
N SER A 395 -2.81 -27.76 -0.54
CA SER A 395 -2.62 -28.97 0.28
C SER A 395 -1.16 -29.45 0.30
N THR A 396 -0.33 -28.97 -0.63
CA THR A 396 1.10 -29.32 -0.76
C THR A 396 1.93 -28.05 -0.91
N PRO A 397 3.20 -28.07 -0.45
CA PRO A 397 4.09 -26.94 -0.68
C PRO A 397 4.44 -26.74 -2.16
N GLU A 398 4.46 -27.82 -2.96
CA GLU A 398 4.68 -27.73 -4.40
C GLU A 398 3.57 -26.92 -5.11
N GLY A 399 2.33 -26.93 -4.59
CA GLY A 399 1.26 -26.07 -5.10
C GLY A 399 1.51 -24.58 -4.86
N ALA A 400 1.92 -24.23 -3.63
CA ALA A 400 2.26 -22.85 -3.26
C ALA A 400 3.51 -22.33 -4.00
N ASN A 401 4.53 -23.19 -4.17
CA ASN A 401 5.71 -22.85 -4.96
C ASN A 401 5.38 -22.69 -6.46
N GLY A 402 4.50 -23.54 -7.01
CA GLY A 402 4.01 -23.40 -8.38
C GLY A 402 3.23 -22.10 -8.61
N TRP A 403 2.58 -21.54 -7.59
CA TRP A 403 2.04 -20.18 -7.65
C TRP A 403 3.13 -19.13 -7.74
N CYS A 404 4.19 -19.21 -6.90
CA CYS A 404 5.33 -18.28 -6.99
C CYS A 404 5.97 -18.27 -8.39
N ASP A 405 6.10 -19.45 -9.00
CA ASP A 405 6.62 -19.63 -10.36
C ASP A 405 5.69 -19.03 -11.41
N ALA A 406 4.37 -19.23 -11.28
CA ALA A 406 3.37 -18.67 -12.17
C ALA A 406 3.28 -17.13 -12.12
N GLN A 407 3.58 -16.51 -10.97
CA GLN A 407 3.74 -15.06 -10.85
C GLN A 407 5.10 -14.54 -11.33
N GLY A 408 6.05 -15.42 -11.65
CA GLY A 408 7.41 -15.04 -12.05
C GLY A 408 8.25 -14.40 -10.92
N ILE A 409 7.86 -14.61 -9.65
CA ILE A 409 8.59 -14.07 -8.49
C ILE A 409 9.87 -14.89 -8.29
N SER A 410 11.01 -14.24 -8.02
CA SER A 410 12.28 -14.94 -7.85
C SER A 410 12.25 -15.89 -6.64
N LYS A 411 13.01 -17.00 -6.69
CA LYS A 411 13.11 -17.97 -5.59
C LYS A 411 13.62 -17.37 -4.27
N ASP A 412 14.31 -16.23 -4.35
CA ASP A 412 14.83 -15.49 -3.20
C ASP A 412 13.82 -14.43 -2.69
N ASP A 413 12.62 -14.38 -3.29
CA ASP A 413 11.51 -13.45 -2.96
C ASP A 413 10.15 -14.17 -2.73
N CYS A 414 10.00 -15.45 -3.06
CA CYS A 414 8.79 -16.22 -2.73
C CYS A 414 9.07 -17.71 -2.50
N PHE A 415 8.47 -18.27 -1.45
CA PHE A 415 8.49 -19.71 -1.17
C PHE A 415 7.22 -20.18 -0.45
N ALA A 416 6.99 -21.49 -0.42
CA ALA A 416 5.88 -22.10 0.27
C ALA A 416 6.07 -22.11 1.79
N LYS A 417 5.12 -21.52 2.51
CA LYS A 417 5.01 -21.52 3.97
C LYS A 417 3.73 -22.22 4.40
N GLN A 418 3.79 -23.13 5.36
CA GLN A 418 2.60 -23.68 6.00
C GLN A 418 2.19 -22.80 7.17
N ILE A 419 0.93 -22.36 7.18
CA ILE A 419 0.36 -21.58 8.28
C ILE A 419 -0.43 -22.53 9.17
N SER A 420 -0.23 -22.43 10.49
CA SER A 420 -0.94 -23.25 11.47
C SER A 420 -0.97 -22.56 12.82
N VAL A 421 -2.16 -22.39 13.40
CA VAL A 421 -2.33 -21.86 14.76
C VAL A 421 -1.76 -22.87 15.76
N GLY A 422 -0.77 -22.46 16.56
CA GLY A 422 -0.13 -23.32 17.56
C GLY A 422 0.73 -24.46 16.98
N GLY A 423 0.99 -24.48 15.67
CA GLY A 423 1.85 -25.47 15.03
C GLY A 423 3.34 -25.22 15.31
N SER A 424 4.18 -26.25 15.21
CA SER A 424 5.64 -26.10 15.24
C SER A 424 6.17 -25.52 13.93
N SER A 425 7.25 -24.74 13.96
CA SER A 425 7.96 -24.31 12.74
C SER A 425 8.54 -25.45 11.91
N LYS A 426 8.82 -26.61 12.53
CA LYS A 426 9.54 -27.71 11.89
C LYS A 426 8.77 -28.27 10.69
N GLY A 427 9.35 -28.11 9.49
CA GLY A 427 8.78 -28.62 8.25
C GLY A 427 7.69 -27.74 7.64
N THR A 428 7.47 -26.53 8.16
CA THR A 428 6.48 -25.56 7.63
C THR A 428 7.02 -24.67 6.51
N THR A 429 8.21 -24.94 5.99
CA THR A 429 8.87 -24.11 4.98
C THR A 429 9.45 -25.01 3.89
N LYS A 430 9.14 -24.72 2.63
CA LYS A 430 9.67 -25.46 1.47
C LYS A 430 10.12 -24.48 0.39
N LEU A 431 11.43 -24.47 0.15
CA LEU A 431 12.07 -23.59 -0.83
C LEU A 431 11.91 -24.10 -2.27
N ARG A 432 12.23 -23.24 -3.23
CA ARG A 432 12.26 -23.50 -4.67
C ARG A 432 13.69 -23.77 -5.16
#